data_AF-A0A2H0QAT4-F1
#
_entry.id   AF-A0A2H0QAT4-F1
#
_cell.length_a   1.000
_cell.length_b   1.000
_cell.length_c   1.000
_cell.angle_alpha   90.00
_cell.angle_beta   90.00
_cell.angle_gamma   90.00
#
_symmetry.space_group_name_H-M   'P 1'
#
loop_
_entity.id
_entity.type
_entity.pdbx_description
1 polymer ?
#
loop_
_entity_poly.entity_id
_entity_poly.type
_entity_poly.pdbx_seq_one_letter_code
_entity_poly.pdbx_strand_id
1 'polypeptide(L)'
;MAQNSWSTTRFCDASRSPDFSATVLSESNNRLSFTNQGGLLGGGVCWWHSRFTRNAIYKAKFNPNAVAESEKQTKEIIKAIRKGDKVITINGYANLKEFSRINEELIQKELESWQRYDGFIRQQWVVGLWGWHRLPAQKMKARVEHLYDYVKRQSNIAYLKLQIKGITAHSWLVTDMQKMSDGYDLKIIDSNYRYPISYRYRFGDRSFETPSYGDVVPYLGKVKENQQNKSIRSSYCQAGL
;
A
#
# COMPACT_ATOMS: atom_id res chain seq x y z
N MET A 1 1.12 -23.28 -19.06
CA MET A 1 0.68 -22.57 -17.84
C MET A 1 1.85 -22.52 -16.88
N ALA A 2 2.55 -21.39 -16.78
CA ALA A 2 3.79 -21.31 -16.00
C ALA A 2 3.51 -20.98 -14.52
N GLN A 3 4.10 -21.83 -13.68
CA GLN A 3 4.14 -21.85 -12.22
C GLN A 3 4.40 -20.48 -11.58
N ASN A 4 3.39 -19.89 -10.95
CA ASN A 4 3.55 -18.72 -10.08
C ASN A 4 3.00 -19.02 -8.68
N SER A 5 3.30 -20.20 -8.13
CA SER A 5 3.15 -20.39 -6.68
C SER A 5 4.22 -19.57 -5.97
N TRP A 6 3.83 -18.82 -4.95
CA TRP A 6 4.80 -18.25 -4.02
C TRP A 6 5.24 -19.38 -3.08
N SER A 7 6.20 -20.19 -3.52
CA SER A 7 6.90 -21.12 -2.62
C SER A 7 7.44 -20.35 -1.41
N THR A 8 7.59 -21.01 -0.25
CA THR A 8 8.18 -20.37 0.94
C THR A 8 9.49 -19.66 0.59
N THR A 9 10.30 -20.30 -0.25
CA THR A 9 11.53 -19.78 -0.83
C THR A 9 11.29 -18.48 -1.61
N ARG A 10 10.39 -18.45 -2.60
CA ARG A 10 10.09 -17.22 -3.37
C ARG A 10 9.56 -16.10 -2.47
N PHE A 11 8.71 -16.42 -1.49
CA PHE A 11 8.23 -15.45 -0.51
C PHE A 11 9.36 -14.88 0.35
N CYS A 12 10.29 -15.70 0.83
CA CYS A 12 11.38 -15.22 1.66
C CYS A 12 12.50 -14.52 0.87
N ASP A 13 12.79 -14.99 -0.33
CA ASP A 13 13.84 -14.43 -1.19
C ASP A 13 13.44 -13.08 -1.79
N ALA A 14 12.17 -12.92 -2.18
CA ALA A 14 11.69 -11.65 -2.73
C ALA A 14 11.95 -10.47 -1.78
N SER A 15 11.84 -10.66 -0.45
CA SER A 15 12.12 -9.60 0.54
C SER A 15 13.59 -9.28 0.75
N ARG A 16 14.49 -10.17 0.31
CA ARG A 16 15.94 -9.96 0.39
C ARG A 16 16.47 -9.19 -0.81
N SER A 17 15.67 -9.06 -1.87
CA SER A 17 16.03 -8.27 -3.05
C SER A 17 16.13 -6.78 -2.69
N PRO A 18 17.23 -6.10 -3.05
CA PRO A 18 17.38 -4.67 -2.85
C PRO A 18 16.35 -3.85 -3.64
N ASP A 19 15.75 -4.43 -4.68
CA ASP A 19 14.73 -3.80 -5.52
C ASP A 19 13.31 -4.29 -5.20
N PHE A 20 13.10 -4.93 -4.05
CA PHE A 20 11.80 -5.47 -3.65
C PHE A 20 10.69 -4.43 -3.77
N SER A 21 10.88 -3.23 -3.22
CA SER A 21 9.83 -2.19 -3.23
C SER A 21 9.49 -1.73 -4.64
N ALA A 22 10.49 -1.62 -5.52
CA ALA A 22 10.34 -1.12 -6.89
C ALA A 22 9.65 -2.14 -7.81
N THR A 23 9.91 -3.43 -7.59
CA THR A 23 9.45 -4.52 -8.47
C THR A 23 8.11 -5.08 -8.05
N VAL A 24 7.89 -5.32 -6.76
CA VAL A 24 6.77 -6.16 -6.28
C VAL A 24 5.40 -5.62 -6.71
N LEU A 25 5.17 -4.32 -6.60
CA LEU A 25 3.90 -3.71 -6.96
C LEU A 25 3.83 -3.24 -8.42
N SER A 26 4.92 -3.36 -9.18
CA SER A 26 4.89 -3.12 -10.63
C SER A 26 4.14 -4.25 -11.37
N GLU A 27 4.22 -5.47 -10.85
CA GLU A 27 3.49 -6.64 -11.33
C GLU A 27 2.00 -6.56 -10.95
N SER A 28 1.10 -6.67 -11.94
CA SER A 28 -0.34 -6.54 -11.68
C SER A 28 -0.91 -7.63 -10.77
N ASN A 29 -0.27 -8.80 -10.73
CA ASN A 29 -0.69 -9.93 -9.90
C ASN A 29 -0.57 -9.65 -8.41
N ASN A 30 0.28 -8.70 -8.02
CA ASN A 30 0.53 -8.35 -6.62
C ASN A 30 -0.34 -7.16 -6.16
N ARG A 31 -1.35 -6.75 -6.94
CA ARG A 31 -2.27 -5.65 -6.60
C ARG A 31 -3.69 -6.17 -6.41
N LEU A 32 -4.52 -5.41 -5.69
CA LEU A 32 -5.95 -5.67 -5.66
C LEU A 32 -6.54 -5.51 -7.08
N SER A 33 -7.47 -6.39 -7.43
CA SER A 33 -8.16 -6.43 -8.73
C SER A 33 -9.18 -5.32 -8.92
N PHE A 34 -9.58 -4.68 -7.83
CA PHE A 34 -10.61 -3.65 -7.78
C PHE A 34 -10.03 -2.34 -7.26
N THR A 35 -10.57 -1.24 -7.78
CA THR A 35 -10.25 0.11 -7.32
C THR A 35 -11.02 0.44 -6.07
N ASN A 36 -10.55 1.43 -5.33
CA ASN A 36 -11.27 1.96 -4.20
C ASN A 36 -12.73 2.33 -4.56
N GLN A 37 -13.68 1.91 -3.72
CA GLN A 37 -15.10 2.22 -3.84
C GLN A 37 -15.76 2.31 -2.45
N GLY A 38 -17.01 2.76 -2.41
CA GLY A 38 -17.83 2.80 -1.19
C GLY A 38 -17.37 3.82 -0.15
N GLY A 39 -17.38 3.41 1.12
CA GLY A 39 -16.92 4.21 2.24
C GLY A 39 -17.91 5.25 2.78
N LEU A 40 -17.57 5.87 3.93
CA LEU A 40 -18.39 6.87 4.60
C LEU A 40 -18.65 8.07 3.67
N LEU A 41 -19.93 8.40 3.47
CA LEU A 41 -20.41 9.49 2.60
C LEU A 41 -19.94 9.35 1.13
N GLY A 42 -19.66 8.13 0.65
CA GLY A 42 -19.17 7.90 -0.71
C GLY A 42 -17.74 8.39 -0.96
N GLY A 43 -16.99 8.74 0.10
CA GLY A 43 -15.61 9.25 0.00
C GLY A 43 -14.55 8.16 -0.23
N GLY A 44 -14.96 6.90 -0.32
CA GLY A 44 -14.04 5.77 -0.49
C GLY A 44 -13.36 5.31 0.81
N VAL A 45 -12.58 4.25 0.66
CA VAL A 45 -11.71 3.62 1.65
C VAL A 45 -10.21 3.71 1.28
N CYS A 46 -9.80 4.71 0.49
CA CYS A 46 -8.45 4.82 -0.12
C CYS A 46 -7.30 4.47 0.83
N TRP A 47 -7.32 5.06 2.03
CA TRP A 47 -6.31 4.82 3.07
C TRP A 47 -6.21 3.36 3.49
N TRP A 48 -7.36 2.71 3.68
CA TRP A 48 -7.44 1.31 4.10
C TRP A 48 -7.13 0.37 2.94
N HIS A 49 -7.54 0.70 1.71
CA HIS A 49 -7.20 -0.04 0.51
C HIS A 49 -5.68 -0.09 0.27
N SER A 50 -5.00 1.05 0.38
CA SER A 50 -3.53 1.13 0.27
C SER A 50 -2.83 0.37 1.40
N ARG A 51 -3.30 0.50 2.65
CA ARG A 51 -2.73 -0.24 3.79
C ARG A 51 -2.94 -1.74 3.66
N PHE A 52 -4.12 -2.18 3.25
CA PHE A 52 -4.44 -3.59 3.02
C PHE A 52 -3.54 -4.19 1.94
N THR A 53 -3.41 -3.49 0.81
CA THR A 53 -2.50 -3.89 -0.27
C THR A 53 -1.07 -4.03 0.25
N ARG A 54 -0.55 -3.01 0.97
CA ARG A 54 0.80 -3.06 1.53
C ARG A 54 0.98 -4.22 2.52
N ASN A 55 0.02 -4.47 3.40
CA ASN A 55 0.09 -5.59 4.34
C ASN A 55 0.11 -6.94 3.60
N ALA A 56 -0.76 -7.12 2.59
CA ALA A 56 -0.80 -8.33 1.78
C ALA A 56 0.56 -8.61 1.11
N ILE A 57 1.19 -7.59 0.53
CA ILE A 57 2.53 -7.71 -0.09
C ILE A 57 3.59 -8.26 0.87
N TYR A 58 3.54 -7.87 2.14
CA TYR A 58 4.51 -8.34 3.13
C TYR A 58 4.13 -9.67 3.77
N LYS A 59 2.86 -10.08 3.77
CA LYS A 59 2.36 -11.11 4.69
C LYS A 59 1.55 -12.22 4.06
N ALA A 60 1.05 -12.04 2.84
CA ALA A 60 0.29 -13.06 2.15
C ALA A 60 1.22 -13.96 1.34
N LYS A 61 1.16 -15.26 1.63
CA LYS A 61 1.74 -16.32 0.82
C LYS A 61 0.62 -17.06 0.11
N PHE A 62 0.80 -17.34 -1.18
CA PHE A 62 -0.22 -17.94 -2.03
C PHE A 62 0.12 -19.39 -2.39
N ASN A 63 -0.82 -20.30 -2.15
CA ASN A 63 -0.70 -21.73 -2.43
C ASN A 63 -1.80 -22.19 -3.42
N PRO A 64 -1.58 -22.06 -4.74
CA PRO A 64 -2.61 -22.33 -5.74
C PRO A 64 -3.01 -23.81 -5.85
N ASN A 65 -2.18 -24.73 -5.36
CA ASN A 65 -2.42 -26.18 -5.49
C ASN A 65 -3.27 -26.75 -4.34
N ALA A 66 -3.53 -25.97 -3.29
CA ALA A 66 -4.40 -26.37 -2.20
C ALA A 66 -5.85 -25.94 -2.46
N VAL A 67 -6.78 -26.60 -1.78
CA VAL A 67 -8.21 -26.26 -1.85
C VAL A 67 -8.43 -24.87 -1.24
N ALA A 68 -9.18 -24.03 -1.95
CA ALA A 68 -9.52 -22.70 -1.47
C ALA A 68 -10.27 -22.75 -0.13
N GLU A 69 -10.05 -21.74 0.71
CA GLU A 69 -10.72 -21.63 1.99
C GLU A 69 -12.25 -21.48 1.86
N SER A 70 -12.98 -21.98 2.87
CA SER A 70 -14.40 -21.66 3.03
C SER A 70 -14.59 -20.16 3.23
N GLU A 71 -15.77 -19.63 2.93
CA GLU A 71 -16.07 -18.19 3.11
C GLU A 71 -15.75 -17.69 4.53
N LYS A 72 -16.03 -18.50 5.56
CA LYS A 72 -15.71 -18.19 6.97
C LYS A 72 -14.20 -18.03 7.17
N GLN A 73 -13.41 -18.97 6.66
CA GLN A 73 -11.95 -18.92 6.73
C GLN A 73 -11.38 -17.75 5.93
N THR A 74 -11.95 -17.46 4.74
CA THR A 74 -11.60 -16.30 3.93
C THR A 74 -11.81 -14.99 4.67
N LYS A 75 -12.94 -14.82 5.38
CA LYS A 75 -13.16 -13.64 6.25
C LYS A 75 -12.07 -13.49 7.31
N GLU A 76 -11.63 -14.59 7.92
CA GLU A 76 -10.54 -14.56 8.90
C GLU A 76 -9.17 -14.25 8.28
N ILE A 77 -8.90 -14.74 7.06
CA ILE A 77 -7.72 -14.36 6.27
C ILE A 77 -7.72 -12.85 5.99
N ILE A 78 -8.84 -12.30 5.50
CA ILE A 78 -8.96 -10.87 5.19
C ILE A 78 -8.73 -10.02 6.45
N LYS A 79 -9.33 -10.40 7.59
CA LYS A 79 -9.07 -9.76 8.89
C LYS A 79 -7.60 -9.86 9.30
N ALA A 80 -6.95 -11.00 9.06
CA ALA A 80 -5.53 -11.17 9.36
C ALA A 80 -4.63 -10.28 8.48
N ILE A 81 -4.96 -10.11 7.18
CA ILE A 81 -4.27 -9.14 6.31
C ILE A 81 -4.42 -7.72 6.86
N ARG A 82 -5.65 -7.35 7.24
CA ARG A 82 -5.93 -6.05 7.85
C ARG A 82 -5.07 -5.82 9.09
N LYS A 83 -5.11 -6.75 10.04
CA LYS A 83 -4.36 -6.65 11.30
C LYS A 83 -2.87 -6.57 11.06
N GLY A 84 -2.38 -7.39 10.12
CA GLY A 84 -0.96 -7.49 9.84
C GLY A 84 -0.19 -7.88 11.09
N ASP A 85 -0.56 -8.96 11.77
CA ASP A 85 0.14 -9.45 12.96
C ASP A 85 0.95 -10.74 12.70
N LYS A 86 0.71 -11.41 11.57
CA LYS A 86 1.43 -12.63 11.16
C LYS A 86 1.50 -12.79 9.64
N VAL A 87 2.40 -13.66 9.19
CA VAL A 87 2.36 -14.21 7.82
C VAL A 87 1.19 -15.19 7.72
N ILE A 88 0.47 -15.14 6.62
CA ILE A 88 -0.69 -16.01 6.36
C ILE A 88 -0.52 -16.72 5.02
N THR A 89 -0.98 -17.97 4.98
CA THR A 89 -1.10 -18.73 3.72
C THR A 89 -2.54 -18.63 3.23
N ILE A 90 -2.69 -18.36 1.93
CA ILE A 90 -3.96 -18.26 1.23
C ILE A 90 -3.97 -19.35 0.17
N ASN A 91 -4.88 -20.32 0.29
CA ASN A 91 -4.93 -21.51 -0.55
C ASN A 91 -5.86 -21.31 -1.75
N GLY A 92 -5.62 -22.03 -2.84
CA GLY A 92 -6.48 -22.04 -4.03
C GLY A 92 -6.39 -20.79 -4.91
N TYR A 93 -5.47 -19.88 -4.60
CA TYR A 93 -5.21 -18.66 -5.40
C TYR A 93 -3.72 -18.55 -5.69
N ALA A 94 -3.37 -18.06 -6.88
CA ALA A 94 -1.99 -17.86 -7.29
C ALA A 94 -1.38 -16.55 -6.77
N ASN A 95 -2.21 -15.52 -6.55
CA ASN A 95 -1.75 -14.19 -6.20
C ASN A 95 -2.87 -13.29 -5.65
N LEU A 96 -2.49 -12.07 -5.22
CA LEU A 96 -3.39 -11.11 -4.61
C LEU A 96 -4.51 -10.68 -5.56
N LYS A 97 -4.21 -10.46 -6.84
CA LYS A 97 -5.20 -10.05 -7.85
C LYS A 97 -6.28 -11.10 -8.02
N GLU A 98 -5.93 -12.37 -8.05
CA GLU A 98 -6.90 -13.46 -8.16
C GLU A 98 -7.74 -13.59 -6.89
N PHE A 99 -7.09 -13.63 -5.72
CA PHE A 99 -7.76 -13.69 -4.43
C PHE A 99 -8.75 -12.55 -4.24
N SER A 100 -8.33 -11.32 -4.56
CA SER A 100 -9.17 -10.13 -4.39
C SER A 100 -10.30 -10.04 -5.39
N ARG A 101 -10.18 -10.67 -6.56
CA ARG A 101 -11.23 -10.65 -7.59
C ARG A 101 -12.41 -11.51 -7.16
N ILE A 102 -12.13 -12.68 -6.61
CA ILE A 102 -13.17 -13.60 -6.13
C ILE A 102 -13.79 -13.09 -4.84
N ASN A 103 -12.98 -12.49 -3.96
CA ASN A 103 -13.42 -12.09 -2.62
C ASN A 103 -13.63 -10.58 -2.48
N GLU A 104 -13.88 -9.87 -3.58
CA GLU A 104 -13.98 -8.41 -3.62
C GLU A 104 -14.97 -7.87 -2.57
N GLU A 105 -16.18 -8.43 -2.54
CA GLU A 105 -17.22 -7.98 -1.59
C GLU A 105 -16.79 -8.15 -0.13
N LEU A 106 -16.12 -9.26 0.20
CA LEU A 106 -15.68 -9.53 1.57
C LEU A 106 -14.57 -8.57 1.97
N ILE A 107 -13.63 -8.30 1.06
CA ILE A 107 -12.55 -7.34 1.30
C ILE A 107 -13.14 -5.95 1.46
N GLN A 108 -14.02 -5.52 0.56
CA GLN A 108 -14.68 -4.21 0.61
C GLN A 108 -15.46 -4.02 1.92
N LYS A 109 -16.26 -5.01 2.34
CA LYS A 109 -16.97 -4.98 3.63
C LYS A 109 -16.02 -4.82 4.81
N GLU A 110 -14.86 -5.48 4.79
CA GLU A 110 -13.85 -5.33 5.83
C GLU A 110 -13.17 -3.95 5.79
N LEU A 111 -12.86 -3.41 4.60
CA LEU A 111 -12.27 -2.06 4.47
C LEU A 111 -13.21 -0.98 5.01
N GLU A 112 -14.50 -1.09 4.73
CA GLU A 112 -15.52 -0.17 5.26
C GLU A 112 -15.71 -0.34 6.77
N SER A 113 -15.72 -1.57 7.26
CA SER A 113 -15.73 -1.85 8.71
C SER A 113 -14.52 -1.23 9.39
N TRP A 114 -13.34 -1.38 8.78
CA TRP A 114 -12.10 -0.78 9.27
C TRP A 114 -12.15 0.74 9.25
N GLN A 115 -12.70 1.33 8.19
CA GLN A 115 -12.93 2.77 8.10
C GLN A 115 -13.84 3.27 9.21
N ARG A 116 -14.98 2.61 9.45
CA ARG A 116 -15.91 2.98 10.53
C ARG A 116 -15.21 2.96 11.88
N TYR A 117 -14.44 1.91 12.16
CA TYR A 117 -13.69 1.79 13.41
C TYR A 117 -12.62 2.89 13.55
N ASP A 118 -11.73 3.07 12.57
CA ASP A 118 -10.68 4.09 12.63
C ASP A 118 -11.25 5.54 12.57
N GLY A 119 -12.36 5.74 11.87
CA GLY A 119 -13.03 7.03 11.68
C GLY A 119 -13.82 7.49 12.91
N PHE A 120 -14.71 6.65 13.43
CA PHE A 120 -15.55 7.00 14.59
C PHE A 120 -14.78 6.92 15.92
N ILE A 121 -13.89 5.93 16.09
CA ILE A 121 -13.29 5.66 17.41
C ILE A 121 -11.91 6.31 17.54
N ARG A 122 -11.14 6.43 16.44
CA ARG A 122 -9.78 6.99 16.46
C ARG A 122 -9.64 8.35 15.80
N GLN A 123 -10.76 8.97 15.39
CA GLN A 123 -10.83 10.29 14.77
C GLN A 123 -9.80 10.49 13.64
N GLN A 124 -9.45 9.43 12.90
CA GLN A 124 -8.36 9.49 11.91
C GLN A 124 -8.67 10.44 10.74
N TRP A 125 -9.93 10.82 10.56
CA TRP A 125 -10.37 11.86 9.62
C TRP A 125 -9.89 13.26 10.05
N VAL A 126 -9.86 13.57 11.35
CA VAL A 126 -9.33 14.85 11.88
C VAL A 126 -7.84 14.98 11.56
N VAL A 127 -7.09 13.89 11.74
CA VAL A 127 -5.65 13.84 11.40
C VAL A 127 -5.42 13.92 9.88
N GLY A 128 -6.38 13.47 9.07
CA GLY A 128 -6.30 13.54 7.61
C GLY A 128 -6.73 14.89 7.01
N LEU A 129 -7.45 15.72 7.75
CA LEU A 129 -7.75 17.10 7.39
C LEU A 129 -6.72 18.09 7.93
N TRP A 130 -5.85 17.63 8.85
CA TRP A 130 -4.82 18.44 9.46
C TRP A 130 -3.53 18.40 8.64
N GLY A 131 -3.37 19.40 7.78
CA GLY A 131 -2.18 19.57 6.98
C GLY A 131 -2.32 20.67 5.94
N TRP A 132 -1.20 21.07 5.35
CA TRP A 132 -1.18 22.07 4.31
C TRP A 132 -1.22 21.38 2.95
N HIS A 133 -2.09 21.82 2.06
CA HIS A 133 -2.16 21.37 0.65
C HIS A 133 -1.10 22.06 -0.24
N ARG A 134 -0.35 23.02 0.32
CA ARG A 134 0.87 23.62 -0.25
C ARG A 134 1.86 23.91 0.86
N LEU A 135 3.14 23.66 0.63
CA LEU A 135 4.23 23.97 1.58
C LEU A 135 5.16 25.05 1.01
N PRO A 136 5.99 25.70 1.84
CA PRO A 136 7.19 26.37 1.35
C PRO A 136 8.07 25.38 0.58
N ALA A 137 8.67 25.81 -0.53
CA ALA A 137 9.46 24.96 -1.43
C ALA A 137 10.55 24.16 -0.69
N GLN A 138 11.26 24.79 0.24
CA GLN A 138 12.29 24.13 1.05
C GLN A 138 11.72 23.01 1.94
N LYS A 139 10.54 23.22 2.55
CA LYS A 139 9.88 22.19 3.37
C LYS A 139 9.38 21.03 2.52
N MET A 140 8.89 21.32 1.31
CA MET A 140 8.49 20.29 0.35
C MET A 140 9.71 19.47 -0.10
N LYS A 141 10.81 20.14 -0.46
CA LYS A 141 12.09 19.49 -0.82
C LYS A 141 12.56 18.53 0.26
N ALA A 142 12.72 19.01 1.49
CA ALA A 142 13.16 18.20 2.62
C ALA A 142 12.27 16.96 2.83
N ARG A 143 10.97 17.09 2.56
CA ARG A 143 10.03 15.98 2.67
C ARG A 143 10.20 14.94 1.57
N VAL A 144 10.38 15.37 0.32
CA VAL A 144 10.60 14.45 -0.81
C VAL A 144 11.97 13.78 -0.68
N GLU A 145 12.98 14.48 -0.17
CA GLU A 145 14.30 13.92 0.15
C GLU A 145 14.21 12.83 1.24
N HIS A 146 13.50 13.11 2.34
CA HIS A 146 13.25 12.09 3.36
C HIS A 146 12.47 10.89 2.82
N LEU A 147 11.50 11.13 1.92
CA LEU A 147 10.77 10.06 1.24
C LEU A 147 11.69 9.23 0.34
N TYR A 148 12.61 9.85 -0.39
CA TYR A 148 13.61 9.18 -1.22
C TYR A 148 14.49 8.25 -0.38
N ASP A 149 14.99 8.71 0.76
CA ASP A 149 15.79 7.87 1.65
C ASP A 149 14.98 6.69 2.18
N TYR A 150 13.73 6.93 2.56
CA TYR A 150 12.83 5.88 3.03
C TYR A 150 12.52 4.84 1.95
N VAL A 151 12.25 5.26 0.71
CA VAL A 151 11.87 4.34 -0.38
C VAL A 151 13.10 3.65 -0.96
N LYS A 152 14.12 4.41 -1.37
CA LYS A 152 15.27 3.88 -2.12
C LYS A 152 16.37 3.34 -1.24
N ARG A 153 16.81 4.07 -0.22
CA ARG A 153 17.95 3.62 0.61
C ARG A 153 17.56 2.52 1.57
N GLN A 154 16.31 2.54 2.05
CA GLN A 154 15.80 1.53 2.99
C GLN A 154 14.94 0.44 2.33
N SER A 155 14.76 0.49 0.99
CA SER A 155 13.95 -0.43 0.19
C SER A 155 12.55 -0.67 0.80
N ASN A 156 11.82 0.42 1.08
CA ASN A 156 10.49 0.36 1.67
C ASN A 156 9.39 0.80 0.70
N ILE A 157 8.22 0.17 0.80
CA ILE A 157 6.98 0.67 0.21
C ILE A 157 6.40 1.76 1.13
N ALA A 158 6.50 3.02 0.73
CA ALA A 158 5.97 4.15 1.48
C ALA A 158 4.46 4.26 1.35
N TYR A 159 3.77 4.44 2.47
CA TYR A 159 2.37 4.81 2.49
C TYR A 159 2.28 6.32 2.72
N LEU A 160 1.72 7.03 1.75
CA LEU A 160 1.52 8.47 1.82
C LEU A 160 0.06 8.76 2.08
N LYS A 161 -0.23 9.51 3.14
CA LYS A 161 -1.50 10.22 3.26
C LYS A 161 -1.39 11.51 2.45
N LEU A 162 -2.36 11.76 1.59
CA LEU A 162 -2.35 12.95 0.76
C LEU A 162 -3.21 14.03 1.39
N GLN A 163 -2.65 15.23 1.52
CA GLN A 163 -3.40 16.44 1.87
C GLN A 163 -3.82 17.13 0.58
N ILE A 164 -5.12 17.16 0.36
CA ILE A 164 -5.75 17.64 -0.87
C ILE A 164 -6.87 18.59 -0.45
N LYS A 165 -6.96 19.74 -1.10
CA LYS A 165 -8.00 20.74 -0.77
C LYS A 165 -9.39 20.15 -1.02
N GLY A 166 -10.21 20.05 0.02
CA GLY A 166 -11.61 19.61 -0.09
C GLY A 166 -11.82 18.09 -0.22
N ILE A 167 -10.76 17.27 -0.13
CA ILE A 167 -10.87 15.80 -0.16
C ILE A 167 -10.43 15.21 1.16
N THR A 168 -11.31 14.40 1.76
CA THR A 168 -11.17 13.91 3.14
C THR A 168 -10.21 12.72 3.28
N ALA A 169 -10.04 11.89 2.24
CA ALA A 169 -9.16 10.73 2.31
C ALA A 169 -8.62 10.30 0.94
N HIS A 170 -7.32 10.50 0.70
CA HIS A 170 -6.61 9.83 -0.38
C HIS A 170 -5.22 9.35 0.04
N SER A 171 -4.70 8.31 -0.60
CA SER A 171 -3.36 7.80 -0.32
C SER A 171 -2.68 7.21 -1.54
N TRP A 172 -1.35 7.27 -1.51
CA TRP A 172 -0.47 6.60 -2.44
C TRP A 172 0.39 5.56 -1.74
N LEU A 173 0.72 4.49 -2.47
CA LEU A 173 1.89 3.66 -2.17
C LEU A 173 3.03 4.04 -3.10
N VAL A 174 4.12 4.59 -2.59
CA VAL A 174 5.34 4.85 -3.39
C VAL A 174 6.20 3.60 -3.36
N THR A 175 6.52 3.10 -4.55
CA THR A 175 7.22 1.83 -4.76
C THR A 175 8.66 2.06 -5.20
N ASP A 176 8.89 3.13 -5.96
CA ASP A 176 10.20 3.50 -6.46
C ASP A 176 10.36 5.02 -6.56
N MET A 177 11.61 5.47 -6.54
CA MET A 177 11.99 6.86 -6.76
C MET A 177 13.32 6.97 -7.48
N GLN A 178 13.40 7.90 -8.43
CA GLN A 178 14.64 8.25 -9.12
C GLN A 178 15.03 9.68 -8.76
N LYS A 179 16.28 9.88 -8.36
CA LYS A 179 16.83 11.22 -8.16
C LYS A 179 17.26 11.79 -9.51
N MET A 180 16.81 13.00 -9.80
CA MET A 180 17.14 13.77 -11.00
C MET A 180 18.07 14.93 -10.62
N SER A 181 18.64 15.61 -11.62
CA SER A 181 19.46 16.81 -11.39
C SER A 181 18.66 17.95 -10.77
N ASP A 182 17.37 18.02 -11.07
CA ASP A 182 16.45 19.10 -10.72
C ASP A 182 15.30 18.66 -9.80
N GLY A 183 15.33 17.43 -9.26
CA GLY A 183 14.27 16.93 -8.40
C GLY A 183 14.21 15.41 -8.29
N TYR A 184 12.99 14.87 -8.26
CA TYR A 184 12.71 13.44 -8.08
C TYR A 184 11.54 12.98 -8.96
N ASP A 185 11.66 11.79 -9.52
CA ASP A 185 10.56 11.08 -10.18
C ASP A 185 10.11 9.94 -9.27
N LEU A 186 8.81 9.83 -9.01
CA LEU A 186 8.21 8.87 -8.10
C LEU A 186 7.37 7.88 -8.90
N LYS A 187 7.50 6.59 -8.62
CA LYS A 187 6.56 5.56 -9.09
C LYS A 187 5.60 5.21 -7.96
N ILE A 188 4.30 5.32 -8.23
CA ILE A 188 3.26 5.14 -7.24
C ILE A 188 2.21 4.11 -7.67
N ILE A 189 1.54 3.51 -6.70
CA ILE A 189 0.22 2.89 -6.84
C ILE A 189 -0.79 3.81 -6.17
N ASP A 190 -1.75 4.28 -6.95
CA ASP A 190 -2.88 5.07 -6.48
C ASP A 190 -4.09 4.14 -6.31
N SER A 191 -4.81 4.24 -5.19
CA SER A 191 -5.96 3.36 -4.89
C SER A 191 -7.12 3.49 -5.86
N ASN A 192 -7.17 4.55 -6.67
CA ASN A 192 -8.19 4.77 -7.70
C ASN A 192 -7.79 4.25 -9.08
N TYR A 193 -6.56 3.73 -9.25
CA TYR A 193 -6.05 3.26 -10.54
C TYR A 193 -5.49 1.84 -10.44
N ARG A 194 -5.59 1.08 -11.54
CA ARG A 194 -5.13 -0.33 -11.58
C ARG A 194 -3.67 -0.50 -12.02
N TYR A 195 -3.01 0.59 -12.40
CA TYR A 195 -1.66 0.61 -12.94
C TYR A 195 -0.77 1.61 -12.18
N PRO A 196 0.55 1.38 -12.15
CA PRO A 196 1.48 2.33 -11.56
C PRO A 196 1.48 3.65 -12.33
N ILE A 197 1.58 4.77 -11.61
CA ILE A 197 1.64 6.12 -12.18
C ILE A 197 2.99 6.74 -11.79
N SER A 198 3.54 7.56 -12.67
CA SER A 198 4.74 8.34 -12.36
C SER A 198 4.39 9.79 -12.08
N TYR A 199 4.88 10.33 -10.97
CA TYR A 199 4.76 11.74 -10.63
C TYR A 199 6.13 12.38 -10.54
N ARG A 200 6.20 13.65 -10.94
CA ARG A 200 7.44 14.42 -10.94
C ARG A 200 7.37 15.48 -9.85
N TYR A 201 8.45 15.61 -9.11
CA TYR A 201 8.73 16.72 -8.21
C TYR A 201 9.99 17.42 -8.70
N ARG A 202 9.96 18.74 -8.77
CA ARG A 202 11.09 19.59 -9.13
C ARG A 202 11.41 20.58 -8.02
N PHE A 203 12.68 20.95 -7.90
CA PHE A 203 13.11 21.91 -6.89
C PHE A 203 12.43 23.26 -7.13
N GLY A 204 11.78 23.79 -6.08
CA GLY A 204 10.91 24.96 -6.18
C GLY A 204 9.43 24.61 -6.02
N ASP A 205 9.04 23.37 -6.33
CA ASP A 205 7.66 22.93 -6.19
C ASP A 205 7.21 22.97 -4.72
N ARG A 206 5.93 23.33 -4.54
CA ARG A 206 5.29 23.51 -3.23
C ARG A 206 4.27 22.40 -2.91
N SER A 207 3.97 21.57 -3.89
CA SER A 207 3.00 20.48 -3.93
C SER A 207 3.36 19.58 -5.12
N PHE A 208 2.75 18.40 -5.19
CA PHE A 208 2.61 17.68 -6.46
C PHE A 208 1.36 18.21 -7.14
N GLU A 209 1.49 18.60 -8.41
CA GLU A 209 0.33 18.88 -9.24
C GLU A 209 -0.20 17.58 -9.84
N THR A 210 -1.49 17.33 -9.66
CA THR A 210 -2.15 16.13 -10.17
C THR A 210 -3.35 16.55 -11.02
N PRO A 211 -3.56 15.97 -12.21
CA PRO A 211 -4.72 16.30 -13.03
C PRO A 211 -6.05 16.02 -12.33
N SER A 212 -6.09 15.04 -11.44
CA SER A 212 -7.31 14.56 -10.79
C SER A 212 -7.62 15.23 -9.46
N TYR A 213 -6.61 15.76 -8.76
CA TYR A 213 -6.77 16.29 -7.40
C TYR A 213 -6.24 17.72 -7.22
N GLY A 214 -5.64 18.31 -8.26
CA GLY A 214 -4.93 19.58 -8.17
C GLY A 214 -3.68 19.44 -7.29
N ASP A 215 -3.48 20.41 -6.40
CA ASP A 215 -2.34 20.42 -5.48
C ASP A 215 -2.46 19.40 -4.36
N VAL A 216 -1.43 18.56 -4.28
CA VAL A 216 -1.33 17.52 -3.28
C VAL A 216 -0.01 17.62 -2.52
N VAL A 217 -0.07 17.59 -1.19
CA VAL A 217 1.12 17.41 -0.36
C VAL A 217 1.09 16.03 0.28
N PRO A 218 2.10 15.17 0.02
CA PRO A 218 2.16 13.86 0.62
C PRO A 218 2.72 13.93 2.03
N TYR A 219 2.20 13.11 2.93
CA TYR A 219 2.68 12.91 4.28
C TYR A 219 3.00 11.44 4.48
N LEU A 220 4.28 11.12 4.65
CA LEU A 220 4.71 9.76 4.95
C LEU A 220 4.09 9.30 6.27
N GLY A 221 3.29 8.25 6.19
CA GLY A 221 2.54 7.70 7.31
C GLY A 221 2.88 6.23 7.55
N LYS A 222 2.45 5.74 8.73
CA LYS A 222 2.48 4.31 9.07
C LYS A 222 3.87 3.67 8.86
N VAL A 223 4.92 4.40 9.23
CA VAL A 223 6.32 3.92 9.21
C VAL A 223 6.51 2.74 10.16
N LYS A 224 6.03 2.86 11.41
CA LYS A 224 6.08 1.78 12.42
C LYS A 224 5.35 0.51 11.96
N GLU A 225 4.21 0.66 11.29
CA GLU A 225 3.47 -0.47 10.71
C GLU A 225 4.30 -1.18 9.63
N ASN A 226 4.99 -0.43 8.75
CA ASN A 226 5.85 -1.03 7.74
C ASN A 226 7.09 -1.71 8.34
N GLN A 227 7.69 -1.12 9.39
CA GLN A 227 8.77 -1.76 10.14
C GLN A 227 8.32 -3.09 10.74
N GLN A 228 7.14 -3.10 11.37
CA GLN A 228 6.54 -4.33 11.89
C GLN A 228 6.24 -5.34 10.78
N ASN A 229 5.76 -4.89 9.61
CA ASN A 229 5.56 -5.75 8.45
C ASN A 229 6.84 -6.48 8.04
N LYS A 230 7.96 -5.75 7.93
CA LYS A 230 9.27 -6.31 7.61
C LYS A 230 9.77 -7.27 8.69
N SER A 231 9.63 -6.88 9.96
CA SER A 231 10.05 -7.71 11.10
C SER A 231 9.32 -9.05 11.13
N ILE A 232 7.99 -9.06 11.02
CA ILE A 232 7.18 -10.29 11.03
C ILE A 232 7.58 -11.22 9.87
N ARG A 233 7.74 -10.67 8.67
CA ARG A 233 8.18 -11.45 7.51
C ARG A 233 9.59 -12.02 7.72
N SER A 234 10.51 -11.21 8.23
CA SER A 234 11.89 -11.64 8.52
C SER A 234 11.91 -12.78 9.53
N SER A 235 11.19 -12.66 10.65
CA SER A 235 11.12 -13.70 11.67
C SER A 235 10.51 -14.99 11.12
N TYR A 236 9.45 -14.90 10.31
CA TYR A 236 8.86 -16.07 9.65
C TYR A 236 9.88 -16.76 8.72
N CYS A 237 10.61 -15.99 7.94
CA CYS A 237 11.60 -16.51 6.99
C CYS A 237 12.89 -17.04 7.64
N GLN A 238 13.19 -16.63 8.88
CA GLN A 238 14.29 -17.20 9.67
C GLN A 238 13.87 -18.48 10.38
N ALA A 239 12.63 -18.56 10.89
CA ALA A 239 12.14 -19.75 11.59
C ALA A 239 11.79 -20.93 10.66
N GLY A 240 11.63 -20.67 9.37
CA GLY A 240 11.37 -21.70 8.34
C GLY A 240 12.63 -22.16 7.59
N LEU A 241 13.82 -21.69 7.98
CA LEU A 241 15.13 -22.15 7.55
C LEU A 241 15.76 -22.99 8.67
#